data_AF-A0AAN1IRX6-F1
#
_entry.id   AF-A0AAN1IRX6-F1
#
_cell.length_a   1.000
_cell.length_b   1.000
_cell.length_c   1.000
_cell.angle_alpha   90.00
_cell.angle_beta   90.00
_cell.angle_gamma   90.00
#
_symmetry.space_group_name_H-M   'P 1'
#
loop_
_entity.id
_entity.type
_entity.pdbx_description
1 polymer ?
#
loop_
_entity_poly.entity_id
_entity_poly.type
_entity_poly.pdbx_seq_one_letter_code
_entity_poly.pdbx_strand_id
1 'polypeptide(L)'
;MHLIGFLFYIIIALSYFYINEIHEIVNQSYLLAQSITIGMGILYIYPLVIFIFICVFSKKTDKHKHIIDSQTKIAASVSVSLGLIGTFQGLTAMVSSIASSMGGEGDVAEKMNSMLGAISSALSAMSYAFLTSILGVAVSVLLILSLNFWLFYFKELSPKKDKSRSLTINYGKVIVDNFGEVEEKLSFVNEKLDSQRDIGQQTLLLNQQMLASLSDISDSLKSINQQLEKTSKYEREEISVIKESFEQFKRNLRTAMEIMLK
;
A
#
# COMPACT_ATOMS: atom_id res chain seq x y z
N MET A 1 3.58 -0.70 -37.06
CA MET A 1 3.69 -1.23 -35.67
C MET A 1 3.29 -0.22 -34.59
N HIS A 2 3.35 1.09 -34.80
CA HIS A 2 2.94 2.11 -33.83
C HIS A 2 1.41 2.22 -33.61
N LEU A 3 0.61 1.84 -34.61
CA LEU A 3 -0.85 1.73 -34.50
C LEU A 3 -1.32 0.62 -33.53
N ILE A 4 -0.45 -0.34 -33.21
CA ILE A 4 -0.78 -1.43 -32.28
C ILE A 4 -1.00 -0.89 -30.86
N GLY A 5 -0.29 0.19 -30.47
CA GLY A 5 -0.55 0.84 -29.19
C GLY A 5 -1.98 1.42 -29.10
N PHE A 6 -2.48 2.03 -30.18
CA PHE A 6 -3.88 2.49 -30.24
C PHE A 6 -4.88 1.33 -30.26
N LEU A 7 -4.53 0.21 -30.89
CA LEU A 7 -5.35 -0.99 -30.92
C LEU A 7 -5.64 -1.52 -29.51
N PHE A 8 -4.67 -1.46 -28.59
CA PHE A 8 -4.91 -1.87 -27.19
C PHE A 8 -5.98 -1.01 -26.51
N TYR A 9 -5.95 0.31 -26.66
CA TYR A 9 -7.00 1.18 -26.11
C TYR A 9 -8.38 0.89 -26.70
N ILE A 10 -8.44 0.63 -28.01
CA ILE A 10 -9.70 0.26 -28.68
C ILE A 10 -10.20 -1.10 -28.18
N ILE A 11 -9.31 -2.09 -28.06
CA ILE A 11 -9.66 -3.41 -27.52
C ILE A 11 -10.19 -3.27 -26.10
N ILE A 12 -9.56 -2.47 -25.25
CA ILE A 12 -10.01 -2.27 -23.86
C ILE A 12 -11.35 -1.57 -23.80
N ALA A 13 -11.57 -0.54 -24.63
CA ALA A 13 -12.86 0.10 -24.75
C ALA A 13 -13.95 -0.88 -25.21
N LEU A 14 -13.65 -1.75 -26.19
CA LEU A 14 -14.58 -2.81 -26.62
C LEU A 14 -14.79 -3.86 -25.55
N SER A 15 -13.73 -4.31 -24.88
CA SER A 15 -13.78 -5.28 -23.79
C SER A 15 -14.66 -4.80 -22.64
N TYR A 16 -14.70 -3.49 -22.37
CA TYR A 16 -15.62 -2.92 -21.39
C TYR A 16 -17.10 -3.10 -21.77
N PHE A 17 -17.46 -3.10 -23.05
CA PHE A 17 -18.86 -3.29 -23.49
C PHE A 17 -19.23 -4.76 -23.72
N TYR A 18 -18.27 -5.59 -24.11
CA TYR A 18 -18.51 -6.99 -24.51
C TYR A 18 -18.24 -8.02 -23.41
N ILE A 19 -17.44 -7.68 -22.39
CA ILE A 19 -17.06 -8.59 -21.29
C ILE A 19 -17.67 -8.06 -19.99
N ASN A 20 -18.67 -8.78 -19.49
CA ASN A 20 -19.43 -8.40 -18.29
C ASN A 20 -18.52 -8.28 -17.06
N GLU A 21 -17.52 -9.15 -16.94
CA GLU A 21 -16.59 -9.17 -15.80
C GLU A 21 -15.74 -7.90 -15.74
N ILE A 22 -15.31 -7.38 -16.89
CA ILE A 22 -14.52 -6.14 -16.95
C ILE A 22 -15.41 -4.94 -16.64
N HIS A 23 -16.62 -4.92 -17.20
CA HIS A 23 -17.61 -3.90 -16.89
C HIS A 23 -17.91 -3.86 -15.38
N GLU A 24 -18.13 -5.01 -14.78
CA GLU A 24 -18.45 -5.16 -13.37
C GLU A 24 -17.27 -4.76 -12.47
N ILE A 25 -16.04 -5.18 -12.77
CA ILE A 25 -14.84 -4.76 -12.04
C ILE A 25 -14.67 -3.24 -12.05
N VAL A 26 -14.82 -2.59 -13.21
CA VAL A 26 -14.66 -1.13 -13.32
C VAL A 26 -15.79 -0.40 -12.62
N ASN A 27 -17.04 -0.85 -12.79
CA ASN A 27 -18.20 -0.19 -12.18
C ASN A 27 -18.23 -0.37 -10.66
N GLN A 28 -17.89 -1.55 -10.16
CA GLN A 28 -17.74 -1.79 -8.72
C GLN A 28 -16.60 -0.95 -8.14
N SER A 29 -15.47 -0.81 -8.87
CA SER A 29 -14.38 0.09 -8.44
C SER A 29 -14.84 1.53 -8.36
N TYR A 30 -15.65 1.98 -9.32
CA TYR A 30 -16.18 3.33 -9.36
C TYR A 30 -17.15 3.61 -8.20
N LEU A 31 -18.04 2.67 -7.90
CA LEU A 31 -18.99 2.78 -6.79
C LEU A 31 -18.28 2.81 -5.43
N LEU A 32 -17.23 2.01 -5.28
CA LEU A 32 -16.49 1.91 -4.02
C LEU A 32 -15.51 3.08 -3.85
N ALA A 33 -14.75 3.45 -4.89
CA ALA A 33 -13.58 4.33 -4.82
C ALA A 33 -13.57 5.42 -5.92
N GLN A 34 -14.69 6.14 -6.07
CA GLN A 34 -14.92 7.10 -7.17
C GLN A 34 -13.72 8.01 -7.48
N SER A 35 -13.16 8.68 -6.48
CA SER A 35 -12.03 9.62 -6.67
C SER A 35 -10.77 8.95 -7.20
N ILE A 36 -10.44 7.75 -6.70
CA ILE A 36 -9.24 7.00 -7.08
C ILE A 36 -9.43 6.44 -8.50
N THR A 37 -10.60 5.86 -8.78
CA THR A 37 -10.93 5.29 -10.09
C THR A 37 -10.94 6.35 -11.19
N ILE A 38 -11.50 7.54 -10.93
CA ILE A 38 -11.46 8.66 -11.88
C ILE A 38 -10.01 9.10 -12.09
N GLY A 39 -9.21 9.22 -11.02
CA GLY A 39 -7.79 9.56 -11.13
C GLY A 39 -7.00 8.59 -12.01
N MET A 40 -7.22 7.28 -11.83
CA MET A 40 -6.63 6.23 -12.67
C MET A 40 -7.09 6.33 -14.13
N GLY A 41 -8.37 6.61 -14.38
CA GLY A 41 -8.89 6.81 -15.73
C GLY A 41 -8.26 8.01 -16.44
N ILE A 42 -8.09 9.14 -15.74
CA ILE A 42 -7.42 10.33 -16.28
C ILE A 42 -5.94 10.03 -16.59
N LEU A 43 -5.24 9.35 -15.68
CA LEU A 43 -3.85 8.94 -15.89
C LEU A 43 -3.70 7.95 -17.05
N TYR A 44 -4.71 7.12 -17.31
CA TYR A 44 -4.72 6.23 -18.46
C TYR A 44 -4.85 7.00 -19.79
N ILE A 45 -5.71 8.01 -19.84
CA ILE A 45 -5.95 8.82 -21.04
C ILE A 45 -4.80 9.81 -21.31
N TYR A 46 -4.12 10.30 -20.27
CA TYR A 46 -3.11 11.35 -20.37
C TYR A 46 -1.96 11.04 -21.37
N PRO A 47 -1.28 9.87 -21.30
CA PRO A 47 -0.24 9.51 -22.28
C PRO A 47 -0.76 9.34 -23.70
N LEU A 48 -2.02 8.89 -23.86
CA LEU A 48 -2.66 8.76 -25.17
C LEU A 48 -2.85 10.12 -25.82
N VAL A 49 -3.30 11.13 -25.09
CA VAL A 49 -3.44 12.50 -25.62
C VAL A 49 -2.09 13.07 -26.06
N ILE A 50 -1.04 12.87 -25.25
CA ILE A 50 0.32 13.29 -25.61
C ILE A 50 0.78 12.59 -26.90
N PHE A 51 0.55 11.29 -27.04
CA PHE A 51 0.95 10.56 -28.23
C PHE A 51 0.19 11.01 -29.48
N ILE A 52 -1.12 11.22 -29.39
CA ILE A 52 -1.93 11.76 -30.49
C ILE A 52 -1.37 13.12 -30.91
N PHE A 53 -1.06 13.99 -29.97
CA PHE A 53 -0.47 15.30 -30.27
C PHE A 53 0.87 15.15 -31.01
N ILE A 54 1.76 14.27 -30.56
CA ILE A 54 3.05 14.03 -31.24
C ILE A 54 2.85 13.47 -32.66
N CYS A 55 1.87 12.57 -32.87
CA CYS A 55 1.53 12.05 -34.19
C CYS A 55 0.96 13.13 -35.11
N VAL A 56 0.02 13.95 -34.64
CA VAL A 56 -0.62 15.02 -35.44
C VAL A 56 0.41 16.07 -35.87
N PHE A 57 1.30 16.49 -34.96
CA PHE A 57 2.34 17.48 -35.28
C PHE A 57 3.57 16.88 -35.97
N SER A 58 3.59 15.57 -36.23
CA SER A 58 4.69 14.84 -36.91
C SER A 58 6.10 15.17 -36.38
N LYS A 59 6.22 15.50 -35.09
CA LYS A 59 7.50 15.86 -34.47
C LYS A 59 8.27 14.62 -34.04
N LYS A 60 8.83 13.91 -35.02
CA LYS A 60 9.72 12.77 -34.77
C LYS A 60 11.09 13.27 -34.26
N THR A 61 11.20 13.55 -32.98
CA THR A 61 12.46 14.00 -32.33
C THR A 61 12.74 13.16 -31.09
N ASP A 62 14.02 12.92 -30.79
CA ASP A 62 14.44 12.17 -29.58
C ASP A 62 13.91 12.79 -28.27
N LYS A 63 13.73 14.12 -28.24
CA LYS A 63 13.10 14.82 -27.10
C LYS A 63 11.67 14.35 -26.86
N HIS A 64 10.85 14.21 -27.91
CA HIS A 64 9.45 13.78 -27.80
C HIS A 64 9.35 12.30 -27.43
N LYS A 65 10.30 11.47 -27.90
CA LYS A 65 10.44 10.06 -27.48
C LYS A 65 10.73 9.96 -25.98
N HIS A 66 11.66 10.76 -25.46
CA HIS A 66 11.98 10.76 -24.03
C HIS A 66 10.80 11.26 -23.18
N ILE A 67 10.08 12.29 -23.66
CA ILE A 67 8.90 12.82 -22.96
C ILE A 67 7.83 11.74 -22.84
N ILE A 68 7.45 11.05 -23.92
CA ILE A 68 6.41 10.04 -23.82
C ILE A 68 6.83 8.83 -22.99
N ASP A 69 8.10 8.40 -23.08
CA ASP A 69 8.64 7.32 -22.27
C ASP A 69 8.59 7.66 -20.77
N SER A 70 9.08 8.84 -20.41
CA SER A 70 9.08 9.31 -19.02
C SER A 70 7.67 9.50 -18.48
N GLN A 71 6.80 10.22 -19.22
CA GLN A 71 5.44 10.54 -18.76
C GLN A 71 4.57 9.29 -18.63
N THR A 72 4.69 8.32 -19.54
CA THR A 72 3.92 7.07 -19.45
C THR A 72 4.39 6.19 -18.29
N LYS A 73 5.70 6.13 -18.03
CA LYS A 73 6.26 5.40 -16.87
C LYS A 73 5.84 6.05 -15.55
N ILE A 74 5.85 7.37 -15.47
CA ILE A 74 5.36 8.10 -14.28
C ILE A 74 3.87 7.81 -14.08
N ALA A 75 3.04 7.93 -15.12
CA ALA A 75 1.61 7.63 -15.04
C ALA A 75 1.35 6.17 -14.59
N ALA A 76 2.12 5.22 -15.11
CA ALA A 76 2.04 3.82 -14.70
C ALA A 76 2.43 3.63 -13.22
N SER A 77 3.52 4.26 -12.76
CA SER A 77 3.95 4.21 -11.35
C SER A 77 2.90 4.83 -10.42
N VAL A 78 2.37 6.01 -10.77
CA VAL A 78 1.36 6.71 -9.97
C VAL A 78 0.05 5.91 -9.93
N SER A 79 -0.34 5.24 -11.02
CA SER A 79 -1.50 4.33 -11.04
C SER A 79 -1.35 3.20 -10.02
N VAL A 80 -0.18 2.57 -9.93
CA VAL A 80 0.08 1.53 -8.91
C VAL A 80 0.02 2.13 -7.51
N SER A 81 0.64 3.28 -7.28
CA SER A 81 0.63 3.95 -5.97
C SER A 81 -0.79 4.33 -5.53
N LEU A 82 -1.63 4.84 -6.44
CA LEU A 82 -3.04 5.12 -6.15
C LEU A 82 -3.82 3.86 -5.79
N GLY A 83 -3.54 2.73 -6.45
CA GLY A 83 -4.11 1.43 -6.10
C GLY A 83 -3.72 0.98 -4.70
N LEU A 84 -2.44 1.16 -4.34
CA LEU A 84 -1.93 0.85 -3.00
C LEU A 84 -2.53 1.75 -1.91
N ILE A 85 -2.76 3.04 -2.20
CA ILE A 85 -3.46 3.96 -1.29
C ILE A 85 -4.89 3.47 -1.04
N GLY A 86 -5.59 3.03 -2.08
CA GLY A 86 -6.91 2.39 -1.94
C GLY A 86 -6.85 1.15 -1.03
N THR A 87 -5.83 0.31 -1.19
CA THR A 87 -5.60 -0.84 -0.29
C THR A 87 -5.45 -0.39 1.16
N PHE A 88 -4.59 0.59 1.44
CA PHE A 88 -4.39 1.10 2.81
C PHE A 88 -5.67 1.66 3.42
N GLN A 89 -6.46 2.40 2.64
CA GLN A 89 -7.73 2.95 3.11
C GLN A 89 -8.74 1.84 3.44
N GLY A 90 -8.88 0.83 2.57
CA GLY A 90 -9.78 -0.30 2.82
C GLY A 90 -9.35 -1.18 4.00
N LEU A 91 -8.05 -1.45 4.16
CA LEU A 91 -7.53 -2.16 5.34
C LEU A 91 -7.80 -1.38 6.63
N THR A 92 -7.62 -0.06 6.61
CA THR A 92 -7.91 0.81 7.77
C THR A 92 -9.38 0.77 8.15
N ALA A 93 -10.27 0.86 7.15
CA ALA A 93 -11.72 0.78 7.37
C ALA A 93 -12.17 -0.58 7.91
N MET A 94 -11.54 -1.67 7.44
CA MET A 94 -11.75 -3.02 7.98
C MET A 94 -11.33 -3.13 9.44
N VAL A 95 -10.12 -2.68 9.81
CA VAL A 95 -9.65 -2.71 11.21
C VAL A 95 -10.56 -1.87 12.11
N SER A 96 -11.00 -0.70 11.64
CA SER A 96 -11.96 0.15 12.36
C SER A 96 -13.31 -0.55 12.59
N SER A 97 -13.83 -1.23 11.54
CA SER A 97 -15.08 -1.99 11.65
C SER A 97 -14.97 -3.11 12.68
N ILE A 98 -13.86 -3.87 12.68
CA ILE A 98 -13.62 -4.95 13.65
C ILE A 98 -13.46 -4.39 15.07
N ALA A 99 -12.70 -3.30 15.24
CA ALA A 99 -12.51 -2.66 16.53
C ALA A 99 -13.84 -2.18 17.12
N SER A 100 -14.72 -1.60 16.30
CA SER A 100 -16.05 -1.15 16.73
C SER A 100 -16.95 -2.29 17.21
N SER A 101 -16.81 -3.50 16.65
CA SER A 101 -17.53 -4.70 17.09
C SER A 101 -17.09 -5.21 18.47
N MET A 102 -15.83 -4.99 18.83
CA MET A 102 -15.25 -5.52 20.07
C MET A 102 -15.50 -4.61 21.29
N GLY A 103 -15.78 -3.33 21.05
CA GLY A 103 -15.98 -2.31 22.10
C GLY A 103 -17.42 -2.10 22.58
N GLY A 104 -18.39 -2.89 22.13
CA GLY A 104 -19.82 -2.72 22.47
C GLY A 104 -20.24 -3.39 23.78
N GLU A 105 -20.84 -2.60 24.69
CA GLU A 105 -21.66 -3.08 25.81
C GLU A 105 -23.10 -3.31 25.32
N GLY A 106 -23.67 -4.50 25.57
CA GLY A 106 -25.02 -4.85 25.12
C GLY A 106 -25.36 -6.33 25.34
N ASP A 107 -26.65 -6.66 25.24
CA ASP A 107 -27.16 -8.03 25.33
C ASP A 107 -26.62 -8.91 24.18
N VAL A 108 -26.58 -10.23 24.36
CA VAL A 108 -25.94 -11.18 23.43
C VAL A 108 -26.46 -11.05 22.00
N ALA A 109 -27.76 -10.78 21.84
CA ALA A 109 -28.40 -10.56 20.53
C ALA A 109 -27.92 -9.28 19.84
N GLU A 110 -27.73 -8.20 20.60
CA GLU A 110 -27.25 -6.91 20.10
C GLU A 110 -25.77 -6.99 19.72
N LYS A 111 -24.99 -7.74 20.51
CA LYS A 111 -23.59 -8.05 20.21
C LYS A 111 -23.44 -8.91 18.95
N MET A 112 -24.33 -9.87 18.74
CA MET A 112 -24.33 -10.70 17.53
C MET A 112 -24.70 -9.90 16.28
N ASN A 113 -25.69 -9.01 16.35
CA ASN A 113 -26.02 -8.10 15.24
C ASN A 113 -24.90 -7.10 14.93
N SER A 114 -24.28 -6.52 15.96
CA SER A 114 -23.11 -5.64 15.81
C SER A 114 -21.93 -6.36 15.15
N MET A 115 -21.67 -7.60 15.56
CA MET A 115 -20.62 -8.43 14.98
C MET A 115 -20.88 -8.80 13.52
N LEU A 116 -22.11 -9.17 13.16
CA LEU A 116 -22.50 -9.43 11.77
C LEU A 116 -22.38 -8.17 10.90
N GLY A 117 -22.79 -7.02 11.42
CA GLY A 117 -22.64 -5.72 10.75
C GLY A 117 -21.16 -5.35 10.53
N ALA A 118 -20.32 -5.53 11.54
CA ALA A 118 -18.89 -5.27 11.45
C ALA A 118 -18.17 -6.20 10.48
N ILE A 119 -18.52 -7.50 10.44
CA ILE A 119 -17.97 -8.45 9.47
C ILE A 119 -18.40 -8.07 8.05
N SER A 120 -19.67 -7.74 7.84
CA SER A 120 -20.17 -7.29 6.54
C SER A 120 -19.47 -6.02 6.06
N SER A 121 -19.30 -5.04 6.95
CA SER A 121 -18.55 -3.80 6.69
C SER A 121 -17.08 -4.08 6.39
N ALA A 122 -16.43 -4.95 7.17
CA ALA A 122 -15.04 -5.36 6.96
C ALA A 122 -14.84 -6.07 5.61
N LEU A 123 -15.77 -6.94 5.20
CA LEU A 123 -15.73 -7.61 3.90
C LEU A 123 -15.90 -6.61 2.74
N SER A 124 -16.78 -5.62 2.88
CA SER A 124 -16.93 -4.56 1.90
C SER A 124 -15.65 -3.70 1.78
N ALA A 125 -15.04 -3.35 2.92
CA ALA A 125 -13.78 -2.61 2.97
C ALA A 125 -12.59 -3.41 2.40
N MET A 126 -12.58 -4.73 2.57
CA MET A 126 -11.62 -5.63 1.93
C MET A 126 -11.82 -5.67 0.41
N SER A 127 -13.07 -5.74 -0.05
CA SER A 127 -13.40 -5.69 -1.48
C SER A 127 -12.93 -4.37 -2.10
N TYR A 128 -13.16 -3.23 -1.43
CA TYR A 128 -12.62 -1.92 -1.81
C TYR A 128 -11.11 -1.98 -2.02
N ALA A 129 -10.38 -2.44 -1.01
CA ALA A 129 -8.92 -2.49 -1.03
C ALA A 129 -8.39 -3.32 -2.21
N PHE A 130 -8.96 -4.51 -2.40
CA PHE A 130 -8.50 -5.45 -3.40
C PHE A 130 -8.79 -4.95 -4.82
N LEU A 131 -10.01 -4.45 -5.04
CA LEU A 131 -10.45 -4.03 -6.36
C LEU A 131 -9.69 -2.79 -6.85
N THR A 132 -9.46 -1.80 -5.96
CA THR A 132 -8.63 -0.63 -6.29
C THR A 132 -7.19 -0.99 -6.61
N SER A 133 -6.63 -2.00 -5.92
CA SER A 133 -5.27 -2.48 -6.16
C SER A 133 -5.13 -3.15 -7.53
N ILE A 134 -6.06 -4.07 -7.86
CA ILE A 134 -6.08 -4.75 -9.15
C ILE A 134 -6.23 -3.73 -10.28
N LEU A 135 -7.15 -2.78 -10.15
CA LEU A 135 -7.35 -1.75 -11.16
C LEU A 135 -6.09 -0.92 -11.38
N GLY A 136 -5.41 -0.50 -10.31
CA GLY A 136 -4.17 0.29 -10.38
C GLY A 136 -3.04 -0.45 -11.10
N VAL A 137 -2.87 -1.75 -10.81
CA VAL A 137 -1.89 -2.62 -11.49
C VAL A 137 -2.28 -2.86 -12.95
N ALA A 138 -3.55 -3.14 -13.23
CA ALA A 138 -4.03 -3.37 -14.59
C ALA A 138 -3.78 -2.17 -15.49
N VAL A 139 -4.14 -0.96 -15.03
CA VAL A 139 -3.91 0.29 -15.76
C VAL A 139 -2.40 0.51 -16.00
N SER A 140 -1.55 0.24 -15.01
CA SER A 140 -0.10 0.34 -15.15
C SER A 140 0.47 -0.59 -16.21
N VAL A 141 0.06 -1.86 -16.20
CA VAL A 141 0.48 -2.85 -17.22
C VAL A 141 0.04 -2.41 -18.61
N LEU A 142 -1.20 -1.94 -18.75
CA LEU A 142 -1.75 -1.47 -20.02
C LEU A 142 -0.98 -0.25 -20.57
N LEU A 143 -0.60 0.69 -19.69
CA LEU A 143 0.21 1.86 -20.06
C LEU A 143 1.59 1.44 -20.56
N ILE A 144 2.30 0.58 -19.82
CA ILE A 144 3.65 0.12 -20.19
C ILE A 144 3.62 -0.73 -21.47
N LEU A 145 2.62 -1.60 -21.62
CA LEU A 145 2.43 -2.39 -22.84
C LEU A 145 2.22 -1.48 -24.04
N SER A 146 1.33 -0.50 -23.92
CA SER A 146 1.06 0.49 -24.98
C SER A 146 2.30 1.31 -25.32
N LEU A 147 3.06 1.74 -24.31
CA LEU A 147 4.32 2.47 -24.49
C LEU A 147 5.33 1.68 -25.31
N ASN A 148 5.46 0.37 -25.05
CA ASN A 148 6.39 -0.48 -25.78
C ASN A 148 6.14 -0.39 -27.30
N PHE A 149 4.88 -0.45 -27.72
CA PHE A 149 4.49 -0.29 -29.13
C PHE A 149 4.68 1.13 -29.65
N TRP A 150 4.41 2.15 -28.85
CA TRP A 150 4.64 3.55 -29.22
C TRP A 150 6.12 3.87 -29.43
N LEU A 151 7.03 3.25 -28.67
CA LEU A 151 8.49 3.43 -28.88
C LEU A 151 8.96 2.97 -30.25
N PHE A 152 8.28 2.00 -30.89
CA PHE A 152 8.56 1.61 -32.28
C PHE A 152 8.26 2.73 -33.29
N TYR A 153 7.38 3.68 -32.99
CA TYR A 153 7.13 4.85 -33.85
C TYR A 153 8.40 5.67 -34.08
N PHE A 154 9.25 5.77 -33.06
CA PHE A 154 10.48 6.57 -33.10
C PHE A 154 11.71 5.79 -33.56
N LYS A 155 11.58 4.48 -33.84
CA LYS A 155 12.71 3.59 -34.18
C LYS A 155 13.29 3.86 -35.58
N GLU A 156 12.53 4.51 -36.47
CA GLU A 156 12.98 4.89 -37.82
C GLU A 156 14.01 6.03 -37.87
N LEU A 157 14.20 6.80 -36.77
CA LEU A 157 15.18 7.90 -36.74
C LEU A 157 16.57 7.53 -36.26
N SER A 158 16.80 6.30 -35.81
CA SER A 158 18.17 5.89 -35.52
C SER A 158 18.81 5.53 -36.87
N PRO A 159 19.70 6.36 -37.46
CA PRO A 159 20.50 5.89 -38.57
C PRO A 159 21.21 4.62 -38.10
N LYS A 160 21.19 3.57 -38.93
CA LYS A 160 22.05 2.40 -38.76
C LYS A 160 23.43 2.94 -38.39
N LYS A 161 23.93 2.58 -37.20
CA LYS A 161 25.33 2.84 -36.81
C LYS A 161 26.20 2.13 -37.85
N ASP A 162 26.63 2.89 -38.85
CA ASP A 162 27.61 2.42 -39.81
C ASP A 162 28.95 2.32 -39.09
N LYS A 163 29.62 1.19 -39.26
CA LYS A 163 30.89 0.90 -38.60
C LYS A 163 32.00 1.75 -39.22
N SER A 164 32.85 2.27 -38.35
CA SER A 164 34.23 2.75 -38.59
C SER A 164 34.44 3.88 -39.61
N ARG A 165 34.65 5.10 -39.08
CA ARG A 165 35.78 5.94 -39.48
C ARG A 165 36.37 6.56 -38.22
N SER A 166 37.64 6.25 -37.94
CA SER A 166 38.42 6.97 -36.93
C SER A 166 38.59 8.41 -37.39
N LEU A 167 37.80 9.32 -36.82
CA LEU A 167 38.18 10.73 -36.78
C LEU A 167 39.09 10.92 -35.58
N THR A 168 40.34 11.30 -35.83
CA THR A 168 41.16 11.94 -34.81
C THR A 168 40.54 13.30 -34.55
N ILE A 169 39.64 13.36 -33.57
CA ILE A 169 39.00 14.59 -33.11
C ILE A 169 40.04 15.34 -32.28
N ASN A 170 40.49 16.50 -32.77
CA ASN A 170 41.19 17.46 -31.94
C ASN A 170 40.13 18.10 -31.01
N TYR A 171 40.12 17.66 -29.75
CA TYR A 171 39.22 18.18 -28.74
C TYR A 171 39.63 19.61 -28.41
N GLY A 172 38.90 20.59 -28.97
CA GLY A 172 39.02 21.98 -28.56
C GLY A 172 38.83 22.09 -27.04
N LYS A 173 39.62 22.99 -26.42
CA LYS A 173 39.75 23.26 -24.98
C LYS A 173 38.45 23.14 -24.15
N VAL A 174 37.31 23.51 -24.74
CA VAL A 174 35.96 23.42 -24.17
C VAL A 174 35.51 22.00 -23.78
N ILE A 175 35.96 20.96 -24.49
CA ILE A 175 35.56 19.57 -24.17
C ILE A 175 36.38 19.04 -22.99
N VAL A 176 37.64 19.45 -22.84
CA VAL A 176 38.50 19.07 -21.71
C VAL A 176 38.00 19.72 -20.41
N ASP A 177 37.56 20.98 -20.47
CA ASP A 177 36.97 21.67 -19.32
C ASP A 177 35.64 21.02 -18.87
N ASN A 178 34.82 20.55 -19.82
CA ASN A 178 33.58 19.82 -19.50
C ASN A 178 33.84 18.43 -18.88
N PHE A 179 34.96 17.77 -19.18
CA PHE A 179 35.31 16.50 -18.53
C PHE A 179 35.68 16.72 -17.05
N GLY A 180 36.38 17.82 -16.73
CA GLY A 180 36.66 18.19 -15.34
C GLY A 180 35.39 18.47 -14.54
N GLU A 181 34.43 19.19 -15.12
CA GLU A 181 33.14 19.48 -14.45
C GLU A 181 32.29 18.21 -14.26
N VAL A 182 32.36 17.26 -15.21
CA VAL A 182 31.68 15.96 -15.09
C VAL A 182 32.34 15.08 -14.03
N GLU A 183 33.67 15.08 -13.94
CA GLU A 183 34.42 14.33 -12.92
C GLU A 183 34.16 14.87 -11.51
N GLU A 184 34.11 16.20 -11.34
CA GLU A 184 33.75 16.85 -10.08
C GLU A 184 32.28 16.57 -9.67
N LYS A 185 31.36 16.55 -10.63
CA LYS A 185 29.96 16.17 -10.33
C LYS A 185 29.83 14.68 -9.99
N LEU A 186 30.60 13.80 -10.62
CA LEU A 186 30.60 12.39 -10.28
C LEU A 186 31.21 12.14 -8.89
N SER A 187 32.29 12.84 -8.51
CA SER A 187 32.89 12.70 -7.19
C SER A 187 31.93 13.18 -6.09
N PHE A 188 31.24 14.31 -6.31
CA PHE A 188 30.21 14.80 -5.40
C PHE A 188 29.02 13.83 -5.26
N VAL A 189 28.58 13.22 -6.36
CA VAL A 189 27.51 12.20 -6.34
C VAL A 189 27.97 10.96 -5.57
N ASN A 190 29.23 10.54 -5.73
CA ASN A 190 29.77 9.39 -5.01
C ASN A 190 29.85 9.64 -3.50
N GLU A 191 30.32 10.82 -3.09
CA GLU A 191 30.37 11.23 -1.67
C GLU A 191 28.97 11.28 -1.04
N LYS A 192 27.98 11.80 -1.78
CA LYS A 192 26.57 11.78 -1.39
C LYS A 192 26.04 10.36 -1.22
N LEU A 193 26.36 9.46 -2.16
CA LEU A 193 25.96 8.04 -2.09
C LEU A 193 26.55 7.35 -0.87
N ASP A 194 27.83 7.60 -0.57
CA ASP A 194 28.49 7.03 0.61
C ASP A 194 27.86 7.55 1.91
N SER A 195 27.57 8.85 2.02
CA SER A 195 26.85 9.38 3.19
C SER A 195 25.44 8.79 3.34
N GLN A 196 24.76 8.52 2.22
CA GLN A 196 23.43 7.90 2.24
C GLN A 196 23.49 6.44 2.67
N ARG A 197 24.58 5.73 2.29
CA ARG A 197 24.84 4.36 2.73
C ARG A 197 25.06 4.29 4.24
N ASP A 198 25.80 5.24 4.80
CA ASP A 198 26.03 5.33 6.25
C ASP A 198 24.74 5.63 7.02
N ILE A 199 23.90 6.55 6.52
CA ILE A 199 22.57 6.82 7.08
C ILE A 199 21.69 5.55 7.05
N GLY A 200 21.75 4.79 5.96
CA GLY A 200 21.04 3.51 5.83
C GLY A 200 21.49 2.48 6.87
N GLN A 201 22.80 2.33 7.09
CA GLN A 201 23.35 1.43 8.10
C GLN A 201 22.98 1.86 9.53
N GLN A 202 23.03 3.15 9.80
CA GLN A 202 22.65 3.70 11.11
C GLN A 202 21.15 3.50 11.40
N THR A 203 20.31 3.66 10.38
CA THR A 203 18.87 3.40 10.47
C THR A 203 18.58 1.92 10.71
N LEU A 204 19.33 1.01 10.07
CA LEU A 204 19.21 -0.43 10.30
C LEU A 204 19.56 -0.80 11.75
N LEU A 205 20.65 -0.25 12.29
CA LEU A 205 21.06 -0.49 13.68
C LEU A 205 20.02 0.03 14.68
N LEU A 206 19.47 1.23 14.45
CA LEU A 206 18.41 1.79 15.30
C LEU A 206 17.15 0.93 15.26
N ASN A 207 16.73 0.45 14.07
CA ASN A 207 15.59 -0.45 13.95
C ASN A 207 15.85 -1.78 14.68
N GLN A 208 17.06 -2.32 14.62
CA GLN A 208 17.42 -3.54 15.32
C GLN A 208 17.42 -3.37 16.84
N GLN A 209 17.89 -2.23 17.35
CA GLN A 209 17.77 -1.86 18.77
C GLN A 209 16.31 -1.70 19.20
N MET A 210 15.49 -1.03 18.39
CA MET A 210 14.06 -0.85 18.67
C MET A 210 13.33 -2.20 18.74
N LEU A 211 13.64 -3.14 17.84
CA LEU A 211 13.07 -4.49 17.88
C LEU A 211 13.49 -5.26 19.13
N ALA A 212 14.74 -5.15 19.57
CA ALA A 212 15.19 -5.74 20.83
C ALA A 212 14.43 -5.14 22.03
N SER A 213 14.28 -3.82 22.10
CA SER A 213 13.50 -3.18 23.16
C SER A 213 12.02 -3.57 23.15
N LEU A 214 11.41 -3.74 21.97
CA LEU A 214 10.04 -4.24 21.85
C LEU A 214 9.90 -5.69 22.34
N SER A 215 10.92 -6.52 22.10
CA SER A 215 10.98 -7.88 22.64
C SER A 215 11.01 -7.87 24.17
N ASP A 216 11.87 -7.04 24.77
CA ASP A 216 11.98 -6.92 26.23
C ASP A 216 10.67 -6.41 26.88
N ILE A 217 9.99 -5.48 26.21
CA ILE A 217 8.67 -4.99 26.63
C ILE A 217 7.63 -6.13 26.57
N SER A 218 7.64 -6.94 25.50
CA SER A 218 6.75 -8.09 25.37
C SER A 218 6.95 -9.11 26.49
N ASP A 219 8.20 -9.42 26.83
CA ASP A 219 8.51 -10.33 27.93
C ASP A 219 8.09 -9.76 29.30
N SER A 220 8.27 -8.45 29.49
CA SER A 220 7.80 -7.74 30.69
C SER A 220 6.27 -7.80 30.82
N LEU A 221 5.54 -7.58 29.72
CA LEU A 221 4.07 -7.69 29.69
C LEU A 221 3.59 -9.13 30.00
N LYS A 222 4.34 -10.14 29.55
CA LYS A 222 4.05 -11.54 29.86
C LYS A 222 4.22 -11.83 31.35
N SER A 223 5.27 -11.29 31.96
CA SER A 223 5.50 -11.39 33.41
C SER A 223 4.40 -10.69 34.22
N ILE A 224 4.00 -9.48 33.80
CA ILE A 224 2.88 -8.74 34.43
C ILE A 224 1.58 -9.54 34.36
N ASN A 225 1.25 -10.12 33.19
CA ASN A 225 0.06 -10.96 33.06
C ASN A 225 0.10 -12.18 34.00
N GLN A 226 1.26 -12.84 34.13
CA GLN A 226 1.41 -13.96 35.06
C GLN A 226 1.24 -13.55 36.53
N GLN A 227 1.75 -12.37 36.90
CA GLN A 227 1.54 -11.84 38.25
C GLN A 227 0.07 -11.48 38.49
N LEU A 228 -0.58 -10.84 37.53
CA LEU A 228 -2.01 -10.49 37.61
C LEU A 228 -2.88 -11.74 37.77
N GLU A 229 -2.57 -12.83 37.05
CA GLU A 229 -3.30 -14.09 37.19
C GLU A 229 -3.11 -14.69 38.59
N LYS A 230 -1.89 -14.66 39.15
CA LYS A 230 -1.63 -15.12 40.53
C LYS A 230 -2.37 -14.29 41.56
N THR A 231 -2.35 -12.96 41.45
CA THR A 231 -3.09 -12.06 42.34
C THR A 231 -4.59 -12.32 42.27
N SER A 232 -5.15 -12.50 41.08
CA SER A 232 -6.58 -12.80 40.91
C SER A 232 -6.99 -14.14 41.54
N LYS A 233 -6.10 -15.14 41.53
CA LYS A 233 -6.33 -16.42 42.21
C LYS A 233 -6.30 -16.25 43.72
N TYR A 234 -5.34 -15.50 44.26
CA TYR A 234 -5.26 -15.19 45.68
C TYR A 234 -6.50 -14.45 46.19
N GLU A 235 -6.97 -13.43 45.46
CA GLU A 235 -8.20 -12.71 45.81
C GLU A 235 -9.43 -13.62 45.82
N ARG A 236 -9.56 -14.53 44.84
CA ARG A 236 -10.65 -15.52 44.84
C ARG A 236 -10.58 -16.47 46.04
N GLU A 237 -9.37 -16.86 46.42
CA GLU A 237 -9.13 -17.75 47.55
C GLU A 237 -9.48 -17.06 48.88
N GLU A 238 -9.06 -15.80 49.08
CA GLU A 238 -9.47 -15.00 50.24
C GLU A 238 -10.98 -14.79 50.31
N ILE A 239 -11.63 -14.46 49.18
CA ILE A 239 -13.09 -14.31 49.11
C ILE A 239 -13.78 -15.63 49.49
N SER A 240 -13.23 -16.78 49.09
CA SER A 240 -13.78 -18.08 49.45
C SER A 240 -13.67 -18.37 50.95
N VAL A 241 -12.55 -18.04 51.57
CA VAL A 241 -12.31 -18.21 53.01
C VAL A 241 -13.23 -17.29 53.83
N ILE A 242 -13.40 -16.04 53.39
CA ILE A 242 -14.33 -15.09 54.02
C ILE A 242 -15.76 -15.61 53.93
N LYS A 243 -16.16 -16.16 52.77
CA LYS A 243 -17.50 -16.72 52.56
C LYS A 243 -17.77 -17.94 53.46
N GLU A 244 -16.80 -18.85 53.60
CA GLU A 244 -16.92 -19.98 54.51
C GLU A 244 -17.03 -19.54 55.98
N SER A 245 -16.22 -18.56 56.38
CA SER A 245 -16.26 -17.97 57.72
C SER A 245 -17.62 -17.32 58.00
N PHE A 246 -18.21 -16.65 57.02
CA PHE A 246 -19.52 -16.01 57.15
C PHE A 246 -20.65 -17.05 57.27
N GLU A 247 -20.60 -18.13 56.49
CA GLU A 247 -21.56 -19.24 56.62
C GLU A 247 -21.43 -19.96 57.97
N GLN A 248 -20.20 -20.12 58.48
CA GLN A 248 -19.98 -20.68 59.81
C GLN A 248 -20.50 -19.78 60.92
N PHE A 249 -20.30 -18.46 60.81
CA PHE A 249 -20.87 -17.49 61.74
C PHE A 249 -22.40 -17.52 61.73
N LYS A 250 -23.02 -17.57 60.54
CA LYS A 250 -24.46 -17.70 60.37
C LYS A 250 -25.02 -18.98 61.02
N ARG A 251 -24.33 -20.11 60.87
CA ARG A 251 -24.69 -21.37 61.54
C ARG A 251 -24.63 -21.22 63.06
N ASN A 252 -23.55 -20.64 63.59
CA ASN A 252 -23.40 -20.43 65.03
C ASN A 252 -24.49 -19.52 65.62
N LEU A 253 -24.85 -18.44 64.92
CA LEU A 253 -25.96 -17.56 65.31
C LEU A 253 -27.30 -18.29 65.34
N ARG A 254 -27.57 -19.14 64.35
CA ARG A 254 -28.79 -19.96 64.30
C ARG A 254 -28.87 -20.91 65.49
N THR A 255 -27.77 -21.61 65.79
CA THR A 255 -27.68 -22.49 66.96
C THR A 255 -27.88 -21.72 68.28
N ALA A 256 -27.30 -20.53 68.41
CA ALA A 256 -27.46 -19.70 69.61
C ALA A 256 -28.92 -19.21 69.79
N MET A 257 -29.59 -18.83 68.70
CA MET A 257 -31.02 -18.48 68.75
C MET A 257 -31.91 -19.68 69.11
N GLU A 258 -31.61 -20.87 68.60
CA GLU A 258 -32.35 -22.10 68.96
C GLU A 258 -32.18 -22.48 70.44
N ILE A 259 -31.02 -22.18 71.03
CA ILE A 259 -30.77 -22.39 72.47
C ILE A 259 -31.50 -21.34 73.33
N MET A 260 -31.57 -20.08 72.89
CA MET A 260 -32.27 -18.99 73.60
C MET A 260 -33.81 -19.11 73.57
N LEU A 261 -34.37 -19.83 72.60
CA LEU A 261 -35.81 -20.04 72.43
C LEU A 261 -36.34 -21.27 73.20
N LYS A 262 -35.49 -21.96 73.95
CA LYS A 262 -35.81 -23.15 74.75
C LYS A 262 -35.73 -22.85 76.24
#